data_AF-A0A6B3GZV3-F1
#
_entry.id   AF-A0A6B3GZV3-F1
#
_cell.length_a   1.000
_cell.length_b   1.000
_cell.length_c   1.000
_cell.angle_alpha   90.00
_cell.angle_beta   90.00
_cell.angle_gamma   90.00
#
_symmetry.space_group_name_H-M   'P 1'
#
loop_
_entity.id
_entity.type
_entity.pdbx_description
1 polymer ?
#
loop_
_entity_poly.entity_id
_entity_poly.type
_entity_poly.pdbx_seq_one_letter_code
_entity_poly.pdbx_strand_id
1 'polypeptide(L)'
;MSATAPYAGPSPIRRPLAAAALLATLISLVFGLLLAGAGPASAHAALTGSDPADGAVVDIAPKEVTLSFSEAIAVGDDSIRVLDPSGKRADTEAEPKDLSEGSTVRYGVALHSGLPDGTYTVAWQAISADSHPISGAFTFSIGAPSDTTVALPSQKVGGGPVGAVYDIARYAAYGGFVLLVGGSAFVLVCWRGGATALPMQRLVVRGWLTLTAATLVMLLLRNPYTGSGKFADAFDLAGLQSVLDTKPGAALVSRLLLLGAAALFIAVLFGTYARREDEREKKDLTFGLAVGGGVVATGIAATWAMSEHASTGIQASIAMPVDVLHLLAVAAWLGGLASLLVALYRTPDIGSAAVRRFSAVAFGSVVVLAATGIYQSWRQVGSWSALTGTRYGQLLI
;
A
#
# COMPACT_ATOMS: atom_id res chain seq x y z
N MET A 1 39.82 12.40 68.37
CA MET A 1 38.81 11.66 67.58
C MET A 1 37.81 12.68 67.04
N SER A 2 37.91 13.04 65.76
CA SER A 2 36.90 13.81 65.04
C SER A 2 36.56 13.03 63.78
N ALA A 3 35.34 12.52 63.70
CA ALA A 3 34.83 11.77 62.58
C ALA A 3 34.28 12.74 61.53
N THR A 4 34.87 12.75 60.34
CA THR A 4 34.34 13.44 59.16
C THR A 4 33.43 12.48 58.39
N ALA A 5 32.14 12.82 58.27
CA ALA A 5 31.17 12.09 57.47
C ALA A 5 31.44 12.27 55.96
N PRO A 6 31.21 11.24 55.11
CA PRO A 6 31.36 11.37 53.67
C PRO A 6 30.19 12.15 53.07
N TYR A 7 30.52 13.18 52.30
CA TYR A 7 29.58 14.02 51.54
C TYR A 7 28.97 13.19 50.40
N ALA A 8 27.68 12.85 50.49
CA ALA A 8 26.94 12.25 49.38
C ALA A 8 26.59 13.33 48.35
N GLY A 9 27.32 13.38 47.24
CA GLY A 9 26.98 14.25 46.11
C GLY A 9 25.61 13.88 45.50
N PRO A 10 24.86 14.86 44.94
CA PRO A 10 23.57 14.60 44.34
C PRO A 10 23.71 13.65 43.14
N SER A 11 22.84 12.64 43.08
CA SER A 11 22.79 11.65 42.00
C SER A 11 22.49 12.31 40.65
N PRO A 12 23.23 12.00 39.56
CA PRO A 12 22.95 12.57 38.26
C PRO A 12 21.88 11.76 37.52
N ILE A 13 20.99 12.48 36.83
CA ILE A 13 20.23 12.03 35.64
C ILE A 13 19.03 11.09 35.90
N ARG A 14 17.91 11.67 36.34
CA ARG A 14 16.56 11.13 36.08
C ARG A 14 15.75 11.95 35.05
N ARG A 15 16.35 12.97 34.42
CA ARG A 15 15.66 13.97 33.59
C ARG A 15 15.51 13.71 32.07
N PRO A 16 16.23 12.81 31.37
CA PRO A 16 16.09 12.68 29.90
C PRO A 16 14.83 11.91 29.49
N LEU A 17 14.28 11.07 30.36
CA LEU A 17 13.08 10.26 30.08
C LEU A 17 11.80 11.10 29.97
N ALA A 18 11.65 12.13 30.80
CA ALA A 18 10.48 12.99 30.79
C ALA A 18 10.45 13.90 29.54
N ALA A 19 11.59 14.47 29.16
CA ALA A 19 11.68 15.36 27.99
C ALA A 19 11.46 14.60 26.67
N ALA A 20 12.02 13.39 26.55
CA ALA A 20 11.89 12.59 25.35
C ALA A 20 10.49 11.94 25.23
N ALA A 21 9.86 11.57 26.35
CA ALA A 21 8.45 11.17 26.38
C ALA A 21 7.51 12.33 26.01
N LEU A 22 7.77 13.54 26.52
CA LEU A 22 7.01 14.74 26.19
C LEU A 22 7.11 15.08 24.69
N LEU A 23 8.32 15.01 24.12
CA LEU A 23 8.55 15.24 22.70
C LEU A 23 7.84 14.20 21.82
N ALA A 24 7.90 12.92 22.19
CA ALA A 24 7.16 11.87 21.48
C ALA A 24 5.65 12.09 21.55
N THR A 25 5.13 12.52 22.70
CA THR A 25 3.71 12.81 22.89
C THR A 25 3.28 14.03 22.06
N LEU A 26 4.10 15.07 21.99
CA LEU A 26 3.88 16.26 21.16
C LEU A 26 3.90 15.91 19.67
N ILE A 27 4.86 15.10 19.22
CA ILE A 27 4.92 14.63 17.84
C ILE A 27 3.68 13.80 17.52
N SER A 28 3.28 12.86 18.38
CA SER A 28 2.06 12.06 18.20
C SER A 28 0.79 12.91 18.19
N LEU A 29 0.71 13.94 19.03
CA LEU A 29 -0.42 14.87 19.08
C LEU A 29 -0.51 15.69 17.79
N VAL A 30 0.63 16.25 17.33
CA VAL A 30 0.70 17.01 16.06
C VAL A 30 0.36 16.11 14.88
N PHE A 31 0.89 14.89 14.82
CA PHE A 31 0.52 13.91 13.78
C PHE A 31 -0.97 13.56 13.86
N GLY A 32 -1.52 13.37 15.05
CA GLY A 32 -2.94 13.09 15.27
C GLY A 32 -3.85 14.24 14.80
N LEU A 33 -3.48 15.50 15.08
CA LEU A 33 -4.20 16.69 14.63
C LEU A 33 -4.11 16.87 13.10
N LEU A 34 -2.96 16.60 12.50
CA LEU A 34 -2.77 16.67 11.05
C LEU A 34 -3.59 15.58 10.33
N LEU A 35 -3.62 14.36 10.87
CA LEU A 35 -4.42 13.25 10.32
C LEU A 35 -5.92 13.44 10.52
N ALA A 36 -6.35 14.06 11.63
CA ALA A 36 -7.76 14.32 11.90
C ALA A 36 -8.38 15.38 10.95
N GLY A 37 -7.55 16.25 10.35
CA GLY A 37 -7.98 17.24 9.37
C GLY A 37 -7.90 16.77 7.90
N ALA A 38 -7.24 15.64 7.64
CA ALA A 38 -7.15 15.08 6.30
C ALA A 38 -8.43 14.28 5.99
N GLY A 39 -9.32 14.85 5.17
CA GLY A 39 -10.41 14.09 4.60
C GLY A 39 -9.86 12.91 3.77
N PRO A 40 -10.56 11.76 3.71
CA PRO A 40 -10.12 10.66 2.86
C PRO A 40 -10.03 11.14 1.40
N ALA A 41 -8.82 11.14 0.84
CA ALA A 41 -8.65 11.35 -0.58
C ALA A 41 -9.19 10.10 -1.30
N SER A 42 -10.30 10.26 -2.03
CA SER A 42 -10.81 9.19 -2.88
C SER A 42 -9.98 9.19 -4.17
N ALA A 43 -8.96 8.33 -4.21
CA ALA A 43 -8.00 8.23 -5.32
C ALA A 43 -8.26 7.03 -6.23
N HIS A 44 -9.32 6.24 -5.98
CA HIS A 44 -9.65 5.08 -6.78
C HIS A 44 -10.35 5.48 -8.09
N ALA A 45 -10.35 4.56 -9.05
CA ALA A 45 -11.04 4.70 -10.32
C ALA A 45 -12.51 5.12 -10.12
N ALA A 46 -12.82 6.35 -10.53
CA ALA A 46 -14.15 6.91 -10.51
C ALA A 46 -14.76 6.83 -11.91
N LEU A 47 -16.06 6.56 -12.00
CA LEU A 47 -16.81 6.75 -13.23
C LEU A 47 -16.83 8.24 -13.57
N THR A 48 -16.28 8.61 -14.72
CA THR A 48 -16.19 10.00 -15.19
C THR A 48 -17.25 10.33 -16.24
N GLY A 49 -17.86 9.32 -16.85
CA GLY A 49 -18.96 9.48 -17.80
C GLY A 49 -19.51 8.13 -18.27
N SER A 50 -20.66 8.16 -18.92
CA SER A 50 -21.27 7.01 -19.57
C SER A 50 -22.08 7.42 -20.78
N ASP A 51 -22.25 6.49 -21.72
CA ASP A 51 -23.21 6.59 -22.82
C ASP A 51 -24.02 5.29 -22.91
N PRO A 52 -25.34 5.30 -22.66
CA PRO A 52 -26.16 6.45 -22.25
C PRO A 52 -25.73 7.07 -20.91
N ALA A 53 -26.02 8.36 -20.74
CA ALA A 53 -25.76 9.06 -19.48
C ALA A 53 -26.66 8.53 -18.35
N ASP A 54 -26.20 8.64 -17.09
CA ASP A 54 -27.03 8.32 -15.93
C ASP A 54 -28.33 9.13 -15.92
N GLY A 55 -29.46 8.43 -15.77
CA GLY A 55 -30.81 8.97 -15.82
C GLY A 55 -31.31 9.31 -17.23
N ALA A 56 -30.54 9.03 -18.30
CA ALA A 56 -30.96 9.35 -19.66
C ALA A 56 -32.18 8.51 -20.09
N VAL A 57 -33.05 9.12 -20.87
CA VAL A 57 -34.13 8.45 -21.60
C VAL A 57 -33.79 8.50 -23.08
N VAL A 58 -33.64 7.34 -23.72
CA VAL A 58 -33.30 7.21 -25.14
C VAL A 58 -34.47 6.64 -25.92
N ASP A 59 -34.75 7.20 -27.10
CA ASP A 59 -35.87 6.75 -27.94
C ASP A 59 -35.65 5.34 -28.53
N ILE A 60 -34.38 4.97 -28.75
CA ILE A 60 -33.99 3.72 -29.40
C ILE A 60 -32.93 3.02 -28.54
N ALA A 61 -33.08 1.70 -28.37
CA ALA A 61 -32.11 0.87 -27.69
C ALA A 61 -30.69 1.04 -28.30
N PRO A 62 -29.68 1.42 -27.51
CA PRO A 62 -28.32 1.55 -28.01
C PRO A 62 -27.75 0.16 -28.32
N LYS A 63 -26.77 0.10 -29.22
CA LYS A 63 -26.07 -1.17 -29.54
C LYS A 63 -25.06 -1.57 -28.48
N GLU A 64 -24.54 -0.58 -27.75
CA GLU A 64 -23.57 -0.77 -26.69
C GLU A 64 -23.80 0.28 -25.59
N VAL A 65 -23.40 -0.05 -24.37
CA VAL A 65 -23.25 0.90 -23.27
C VAL A 65 -21.76 1.10 -23.04
N THR A 66 -21.33 2.35 -22.94
CA THR A 66 -19.93 2.69 -22.66
C THR A 66 -19.77 3.40 -21.32
N LEU A 67 -18.71 3.04 -20.59
CA LEU A 67 -18.34 3.63 -19.31
C LEU A 67 -16.93 4.22 -19.42
N SER A 68 -16.78 5.46 -19.00
CA SER A 68 -15.49 6.14 -18.89
C SER A 68 -15.05 6.23 -17.43
N PHE A 69 -13.76 5.96 -17.20
CA PHE A 69 -13.17 5.98 -15.87
C PHE A 69 -12.02 6.99 -15.77
N SER A 70 -11.67 7.40 -14.55
CA SER A 70 -10.53 8.28 -14.29
C SER A 70 -9.17 7.58 -14.48
N GLU A 71 -9.14 6.25 -14.43
CA GLU A 71 -7.96 5.42 -14.62
C GLU A 71 -8.35 4.02 -15.10
N ALA A 72 -7.36 3.25 -15.59
CA ALA A 72 -7.55 1.89 -16.08
C ALA A 72 -8.08 0.95 -14.99
N ILE A 73 -8.98 0.06 -15.38
CA ILE A 73 -9.56 -0.98 -14.51
C ILE A 73 -9.34 -2.35 -15.16
N ALA A 74 -9.11 -3.36 -14.33
CA ALA A 74 -9.16 -4.76 -14.77
C ALA A 74 -10.62 -5.18 -14.89
N VAL A 75 -11.02 -5.54 -16.11
CA VAL A 75 -12.36 -6.01 -16.49
C VAL A 75 -12.31 -7.50 -16.86
N GLY A 76 -13.43 -8.20 -16.65
CA GLY A 76 -13.70 -9.54 -17.18
C GLY A 76 -15.20 -9.68 -17.52
N ASP A 77 -15.64 -10.90 -17.89
CA ASP A 77 -16.97 -11.20 -18.46
C ASP A 77 -18.18 -10.73 -17.61
N ASP A 78 -18.01 -10.51 -16.30
CA ASP A 78 -19.06 -10.04 -15.38
C ASP A 78 -18.78 -8.68 -14.74
N SER A 79 -17.73 -7.97 -15.20
CA SER A 79 -17.33 -6.70 -14.59
C SER A 79 -18.27 -5.55 -14.86
N ILE A 80 -18.99 -5.59 -15.98
CA ILE A 80 -20.02 -4.61 -16.34
C ILE A 80 -21.23 -5.39 -16.84
N ARG A 81 -22.38 -5.16 -16.23
CA ARG A 81 -23.63 -5.85 -16.52
C ARG A 81 -24.70 -4.83 -16.85
N VAL A 82 -25.54 -5.13 -17.83
CA VAL A 82 -26.73 -4.35 -18.13
C VAL A 82 -27.94 -5.24 -17.90
N LEU A 83 -28.79 -4.82 -16.97
CA LEU A 83 -29.98 -5.55 -16.55
C LEU A 83 -31.23 -4.83 -17.04
N ASP A 84 -32.19 -5.59 -17.56
CA ASP A 84 -33.49 -5.10 -17.97
C ASP A 84 -34.39 -4.79 -16.74
N PRO A 85 -35.60 -4.22 -16.94
CA PRO A 85 -36.51 -3.89 -15.83
C PRO A 85 -36.90 -5.08 -14.95
N SER A 86 -36.84 -6.30 -15.49
CA SER A 86 -37.13 -7.54 -14.77
C SER A 86 -35.92 -8.14 -14.05
N GLY A 87 -34.73 -7.58 -14.29
CA GLY A 87 -33.46 -8.04 -13.73
C GLY A 87 -32.74 -9.11 -14.55
N LYS A 88 -33.17 -9.34 -15.80
CA LYS A 88 -32.48 -10.25 -16.73
C LYS A 88 -31.36 -9.53 -17.45
N ARG A 89 -30.30 -10.26 -17.82
CA ARG A 89 -29.20 -9.73 -18.68
C ARG A 89 -29.76 -9.21 -20.01
N ALA A 90 -29.45 -7.95 -20.29
CA ALA A 90 -29.74 -7.23 -21.52
C ALA A 90 -28.48 -7.09 -22.40
N ASP A 91 -27.30 -7.27 -21.81
CA ASP A 91 -26.03 -7.35 -22.52
C ASP A 91 -25.73 -8.76 -23.05
N THR A 92 -24.77 -8.86 -23.96
CA THR A 92 -24.40 -10.13 -24.61
C THR A 92 -23.50 -11.04 -23.75
N GLU A 93 -23.24 -10.68 -22.49
CA GLU A 93 -22.38 -11.41 -21.55
C GLU A 93 -20.93 -11.60 -22.06
N ALA A 94 -20.52 -10.77 -23.02
CA ALA A 94 -19.18 -10.76 -23.57
C ALA A 94 -18.27 -9.87 -22.73
N GLU A 95 -16.97 -10.18 -22.69
CA GLU A 95 -15.97 -9.35 -22.03
C GLU A 95 -16.08 -7.88 -22.48
N PRO A 96 -16.07 -6.90 -21.54
CA PRO A 96 -16.08 -5.50 -21.90
C PRO A 96 -14.91 -5.15 -22.83
N LYS A 97 -15.23 -4.55 -23.97
CA LYS A 97 -14.23 -4.15 -24.95
C LYS A 97 -13.48 -2.92 -24.46
N ASP A 98 -12.15 -2.97 -24.46
CA ASP A 98 -11.32 -1.79 -24.23
C ASP A 98 -11.43 -0.83 -25.43
N LEU A 99 -11.97 0.36 -25.17
CA LEU A 99 -12.18 1.45 -26.14
C LEU A 99 -11.32 2.67 -25.77
N SER A 100 -10.25 2.47 -24.99
CA SER A 100 -9.39 3.52 -24.49
C SER A 100 -8.54 4.12 -25.61
N GLU A 101 -8.47 5.46 -25.64
CA GLU A 101 -7.71 6.23 -26.61
C GLU A 101 -6.95 7.37 -25.91
N GLY A 102 -5.62 7.37 -26.05
CA GLY A 102 -4.76 8.37 -25.40
C GLY A 102 -4.87 8.32 -23.87
N SER A 103 -5.34 9.41 -23.27
CA SER A 103 -5.60 9.52 -21.82
C SER A 103 -7.03 9.16 -21.42
N THR A 104 -7.89 8.82 -22.38
CA THR A 104 -9.29 8.46 -22.11
C THR A 104 -9.36 6.97 -21.82
N VAL A 105 -9.83 6.61 -20.63
CA VAL A 105 -10.10 5.22 -20.26
C VAL A 105 -11.58 4.95 -20.46
N ARG A 106 -11.92 4.01 -21.35
CA ARG A 106 -13.31 3.71 -21.70
C ARG A 106 -13.49 2.24 -22.02
N TYR A 107 -14.57 1.65 -21.52
CA TYR A 107 -14.96 0.26 -21.80
C TYR A 107 -16.38 0.21 -22.36
N GLY A 108 -16.61 -0.68 -23.33
CA GLY A 108 -17.91 -0.87 -23.97
C GLY A 108 -18.47 -2.27 -23.77
N VAL A 109 -19.78 -2.36 -23.55
CA VAL A 109 -20.52 -3.62 -23.42
C VAL A 109 -21.63 -3.65 -24.46
N ALA A 110 -21.66 -4.69 -25.29
CA ALA A 110 -22.67 -4.86 -26.33
C ALA A 110 -24.02 -5.28 -25.74
N LEU A 111 -25.10 -4.73 -26.30
CA LEU A 111 -26.47 -5.07 -25.94
C LEU A 111 -27.10 -6.04 -26.94
N HIS A 112 -28.06 -6.84 -26.47
CA HIS A 112 -28.92 -7.61 -27.36
C HIS A 112 -29.78 -6.68 -28.25
N SER A 113 -30.12 -7.16 -29.43
CA SER A 113 -31.07 -6.45 -30.31
C SER A 113 -32.52 -6.65 -29.84
N GLY A 114 -33.38 -5.65 -30.03
CA GLY A 114 -34.80 -5.76 -29.73
C GLY A 114 -35.14 -5.72 -28.24
N LEU A 115 -34.34 -4.98 -27.47
CA LEU A 115 -34.62 -4.70 -26.07
C LEU A 115 -35.96 -3.95 -25.92
N PRO A 116 -36.84 -4.36 -24.98
CA PRO A 116 -38.10 -3.68 -24.73
C PRO A 116 -37.89 -2.29 -24.11
N ASP A 117 -38.94 -1.48 -24.15
CA ASP A 117 -38.97 -0.21 -23.42
C ASP A 117 -38.95 -0.45 -21.90
N GLY A 118 -38.32 0.46 -21.16
CA GLY A 118 -38.29 0.45 -19.70
C GLY A 118 -36.96 0.92 -19.10
N THR A 119 -36.86 0.87 -17.78
CA THR A 119 -35.66 1.24 -17.02
C THR A 119 -34.64 0.10 -16.92
N TYR A 120 -33.46 0.33 -17.48
CA TYR A 120 -32.31 -0.56 -17.44
C TYR A 120 -31.35 -0.13 -16.33
N THR A 121 -30.72 -1.11 -15.69
CA THR A 121 -29.67 -0.89 -14.69
C THR A 121 -28.32 -1.31 -15.24
N VAL A 122 -27.37 -0.37 -15.26
CA VAL A 122 -25.98 -0.63 -15.57
C VAL A 122 -25.24 -0.77 -14.24
N ALA A 123 -24.68 -1.93 -13.97
CA ALA A 123 -23.93 -2.20 -12.74
C ALA A 123 -22.51 -2.64 -13.08
N TRP A 124 -21.51 -2.15 -12.36
CA TRP A 124 -20.13 -2.56 -12.55
C TRP A 124 -19.45 -2.92 -11.23
N GLN A 125 -18.52 -3.86 -11.34
CA GLN A 125 -17.59 -4.29 -10.30
C GLN A 125 -16.25 -4.64 -10.96
N ALA A 126 -15.21 -3.89 -10.65
CA ALA A 126 -13.90 -4.02 -11.28
C ALA A 126 -12.78 -3.78 -10.26
N ILE A 127 -11.54 -4.01 -10.66
CA ILE A 127 -10.36 -3.73 -9.83
C ILE A 127 -9.59 -2.58 -10.47
N SER A 128 -9.39 -1.47 -9.75
CA SER A 128 -8.58 -0.34 -10.23
C SER A 128 -7.10 -0.69 -10.29
N ALA A 129 -6.31 0.14 -10.97
CA ALA A 129 -4.88 -0.09 -11.17
C ALA A 129 -4.07 -0.17 -9.85
N ASP A 130 -4.60 0.37 -8.75
CA ASP A 130 -4.06 0.28 -7.39
C ASP A 130 -4.50 -0.98 -6.62
N SER A 131 -5.08 -1.95 -7.32
CA SER A 131 -5.59 -3.21 -6.75
C SER A 131 -6.76 -3.06 -5.78
N HIS A 132 -7.42 -1.91 -5.72
CA HIS A 132 -8.67 -1.75 -4.96
C HIS A 132 -9.87 -2.18 -5.80
N PRO A 133 -10.85 -2.86 -5.19
CA PRO A 133 -12.11 -3.08 -5.87
C PRO A 133 -12.92 -1.79 -5.91
N ILE A 134 -13.54 -1.54 -7.06
CA ILE A 134 -14.49 -0.48 -7.28
C ILE A 134 -15.81 -1.09 -7.74
N SER A 135 -16.91 -0.44 -7.37
CA SER A 135 -18.24 -0.86 -7.79
C SER A 135 -19.18 0.33 -7.84
N GLY A 136 -20.16 0.25 -8.72
CA GLY A 136 -21.27 1.19 -8.75
C GLY A 136 -22.38 0.71 -9.66
N ALA A 137 -23.43 1.50 -9.71
CA ALA A 137 -24.52 1.27 -10.62
C ALA A 137 -25.24 2.57 -10.93
N PHE A 138 -25.82 2.64 -12.12
CA PHE A 138 -26.65 3.74 -12.58
C PHE A 138 -27.79 3.19 -13.45
N THR A 139 -28.77 4.04 -13.78
CA THR A 139 -29.91 3.63 -14.61
C THR A 139 -30.06 4.48 -15.85
N PHE A 140 -30.57 3.92 -16.94
CA PHE A 140 -31.08 4.66 -18.09
C PHE A 140 -32.39 4.02 -18.56
N SER A 141 -33.19 4.70 -19.37
CA SER A 141 -34.47 4.18 -19.86
C SER A 141 -34.53 4.17 -21.37
N ILE A 142 -35.12 3.12 -21.95
CA ILE A 142 -35.45 3.03 -23.38
C ILE A 142 -36.94 3.36 -23.52
N GLY A 143 -37.29 4.30 -24.39
CA GLY A 143 -38.66 4.78 -24.63
C GLY A 143 -39.22 5.62 -23.47
N ALA A 144 -39.47 5.00 -22.33
CA ALA A 144 -39.96 5.68 -21.12
C ALA A 144 -39.48 4.99 -19.83
N PRO A 145 -39.33 5.72 -18.72
CA PRO A 145 -39.05 5.12 -17.41
C PRO A 145 -40.15 4.14 -16.97
N SER A 146 -39.73 3.02 -16.40
CA SER A 146 -40.59 2.00 -15.78
C SER A 146 -40.11 1.65 -14.36
N ASP A 147 -40.95 0.97 -13.60
CA ASP A 147 -40.50 0.28 -12.40
C ASP A 147 -39.45 -0.78 -12.76
N THR A 148 -38.51 -1.04 -11.85
CA THR A 148 -37.50 -2.09 -11.97
C THR A 148 -37.45 -2.95 -10.71
N THR A 149 -37.22 -4.24 -10.88
CA THR A 149 -36.99 -5.19 -9.77
C THR A 149 -35.53 -5.22 -9.31
N VAL A 150 -34.62 -4.55 -10.05
CA VAL A 150 -33.19 -4.54 -9.75
C VAL A 150 -32.92 -3.62 -8.55
N ALA A 151 -32.43 -4.20 -7.46
CA ALA A 151 -31.95 -3.44 -6.32
C ALA A 151 -30.48 -3.02 -6.55
N LEU A 152 -30.21 -1.72 -6.40
CA LEU A 152 -28.83 -1.24 -6.41
C LEU A 152 -28.07 -1.76 -5.18
N PRO A 153 -26.81 -2.21 -5.33
CA PRO A 153 -26.03 -2.71 -4.20
C PRO A 153 -25.91 -1.65 -3.09
N SER A 154 -26.34 -2.00 -1.87
CA SER A 154 -26.19 -1.12 -0.70
C SER A 154 -24.79 -1.21 -0.08
N GLN A 155 -24.06 -2.29 -0.34
CA GLN A 155 -22.73 -2.53 0.19
C GLN A 155 -21.68 -2.31 -0.91
N LYS A 156 -20.77 -1.35 -0.69
CA LYS A 156 -19.62 -1.11 -1.56
C LYS A 156 -18.63 -2.27 -1.47
N VAL A 157 -18.19 -2.78 -2.60
CA VAL A 157 -17.11 -3.78 -2.68
C VAL A 157 -15.83 -3.17 -2.11
N GLY A 158 -15.03 -3.96 -1.39
CA GLY A 158 -13.87 -3.48 -0.64
C GLY A 158 -14.19 -2.72 0.65
N GLY A 159 -15.48 -2.46 0.92
CA GLY A 159 -15.94 -1.83 2.16
C GLY A 159 -16.29 -2.81 3.28
N GLY A 160 -16.90 -2.28 4.34
CA GLY A 160 -17.40 -3.08 5.47
C GLY A 160 -16.31 -3.72 6.32
N PRO A 161 -16.66 -4.72 7.15
CA PRO A 161 -15.72 -5.34 8.09
C PRO A 161 -14.52 -6.02 7.41
N VAL A 162 -14.73 -6.71 6.28
CA VAL A 162 -13.63 -7.33 5.53
C VAL A 162 -12.68 -6.27 4.99
N GLY A 163 -13.20 -5.20 4.40
CA GLY A 163 -12.42 -4.04 3.95
C GLY A 163 -11.58 -3.44 5.07
N ALA A 164 -12.19 -3.17 6.23
CA ALA A 164 -11.50 -2.61 7.38
C ALA A 164 -10.33 -3.51 7.86
N VAL A 165 -10.53 -4.82 7.93
CA VAL A 165 -9.45 -5.76 8.31
C VAL A 165 -8.36 -5.82 7.23
N TYR A 166 -8.74 -5.77 5.95
CA TYR A 166 -7.79 -5.74 4.83
C TYR A 166 -6.91 -4.48 4.90
N ASP A 167 -7.51 -3.32 5.15
CA ASP A 167 -6.78 -2.05 5.28
C ASP A 167 -5.88 -2.02 6.51
N ILE A 168 -6.34 -2.51 7.65
CA ILE A 168 -5.50 -2.67 8.85
C ILE A 168 -4.30 -3.57 8.53
N ALA A 169 -4.52 -4.70 7.85
CA ALA A 169 -3.43 -5.59 7.44
C ALA A 169 -2.47 -4.89 6.46
N ARG A 170 -2.99 -4.09 5.52
CA ARG A 170 -2.16 -3.28 4.61
C ARG A 170 -1.25 -2.31 5.35
N TYR A 171 -1.79 -1.51 6.27
CA TYR A 171 -0.97 -0.58 7.06
C TYR A 171 0.01 -1.31 7.99
N ALA A 172 -0.41 -2.43 8.58
CA ALA A 172 0.49 -3.29 9.36
C ALA A 172 1.63 -3.85 8.50
N ALA A 173 1.38 -4.18 7.23
CA ALA A 173 2.42 -4.62 6.30
C ALA A 173 3.44 -3.49 6.02
N TYR A 174 3.00 -2.25 5.76
CA TYR A 174 3.93 -1.12 5.60
C TYR A 174 4.76 -0.91 6.88
N GLY A 175 4.13 -0.93 8.06
CA GLY A 175 4.84 -0.82 9.33
C GLY A 175 5.85 -1.96 9.55
N GLY A 176 5.45 -3.20 9.25
CA GLY A 176 6.33 -4.37 9.34
C GLY A 176 7.54 -4.27 8.41
N PHE A 177 7.34 -3.81 7.18
CA PHE A 177 8.41 -3.56 6.20
C PHE A 177 9.39 -2.50 6.67
N VAL A 178 8.88 -1.36 7.14
CA VAL A 178 9.69 -0.27 7.70
C VAL A 178 10.58 -0.77 8.83
N LEU A 179 10.02 -1.53 9.78
CA LEU A 179 10.79 -2.08 10.90
C LEU A 179 11.80 -3.15 10.48
N LEU A 180 11.42 -4.04 9.56
CA LEU A 180 12.29 -5.09 9.04
C LEU A 180 13.49 -4.51 8.29
N VAL A 181 13.23 -3.75 7.23
CA VAL A 181 14.26 -3.24 6.32
C VAL A 181 15.05 -2.11 6.97
N GLY A 182 14.36 -1.12 7.53
CA GLY A 182 15.00 0.00 8.19
C GLY A 182 15.79 -0.40 9.43
N GLY A 183 15.28 -1.34 10.23
CA GLY A 183 16.00 -1.85 11.39
C GLY A 183 17.25 -2.65 11.02
N SER A 184 17.15 -3.52 10.01
CA SER A 184 18.31 -4.27 9.51
C SER A 184 19.37 -3.33 8.91
N ALA A 185 18.96 -2.34 8.12
CA ALA A 185 19.85 -1.33 7.55
C ALA A 185 20.51 -0.48 8.64
N PHE A 186 19.78 -0.09 9.68
CA PHE A 186 20.33 0.65 10.81
C PHE A 186 21.42 -0.14 11.53
N VAL A 187 21.19 -1.42 11.83
CA VAL A 187 22.22 -2.29 12.44
C VAL A 187 23.45 -2.40 11.53
N LEU A 188 23.28 -2.65 10.25
CA LEU A 188 24.41 -2.87 9.33
C LEU A 188 25.23 -1.60 9.04
N VAL A 189 24.55 -0.46 8.85
CA VAL A 189 25.17 0.79 8.37
C VAL A 189 25.51 1.74 9.51
N CYS A 190 24.60 1.90 10.48
CA CYS A 190 24.72 2.94 11.51
C CYS A 190 25.34 2.38 12.79
N TRP A 191 24.90 1.21 13.26
CA TRP A 191 25.27 0.68 14.55
C TRP A 191 25.42 -0.85 14.57
N ARG A 192 26.58 -1.33 14.10
CA ARG A 192 26.91 -2.77 14.03
C ARG A 192 26.82 -3.50 15.38
N GLY A 193 27.09 -2.81 16.48
CA GLY A 193 26.91 -3.35 17.84
C GLY A 193 25.44 -3.69 18.17
N GLY A 194 24.48 -3.13 17.44
CA GLY A 194 23.07 -3.49 17.54
C GLY A 194 22.77 -4.95 17.19
N ALA A 195 23.66 -5.66 16.49
CA ALA A 195 23.48 -7.06 16.14
C ALA A 195 23.47 -8.00 17.36
N THR A 196 24.10 -7.61 18.47
CA THR A 196 24.06 -8.36 19.74
C THR A 196 22.99 -7.83 20.71
N ALA A 197 22.32 -6.73 20.37
CA ALA A 197 21.34 -6.09 21.23
C ALA A 197 19.95 -6.75 21.06
N LEU A 198 19.47 -7.42 22.11
CA LEU A 198 18.13 -8.04 22.13
C LEU A 198 16.98 -7.09 21.76
N PRO A 199 16.98 -5.80 22.16
CA PRO A 199 15.94 -4.86 21.72
C PRO A 199 15.90 -4.68 20.19
N MET A 200 17.05 -4.65 19.52
CA MET A 200 17.15 -4.53 18.06
C MET A 200 16.68 -5.81 17.36
N GLN A 201 17.12 -6.96 17.86
CA GLN A 201 16.66 -8.26 17.34
C GLN A 201 15.14 -8.38 17.43
N ARG A 202 14.55 -8.06 18.58
CA ARG A 202 13.09 -8.10 18.78
C ARG A 202 12.36 -7.13 17.85
N LEU A 203 12.90 -5.93 17.63
CA LEU A 203 12.30 -4.94 16.73
C LEU A 203 12.22 -5.49 15.29
N VAL A 204 13.34 -5.97 14.75
CA VAL A 204 13.40 -6.51 13.38
C VAL A 204 12.55 -7.77 13.23
N VAL A 205 12.64 -8.71 14.18
CA VAL A 205 11.84 -9.95 14.16
C VAL A 205 10.34 -9.66 14.26
N ARG A 206 9.92 -8.69 15.09
CA ARG A 206 8.52 -8.25 15.15
C ARG A 206 8.08 -7.61 13.84
N GLY A 207 8.94 -6.81 13.21
CA GLY A 207 8.69 -6.25 11.88
C GLY A 207 8.44 -7.35 10.85
N TRP A 208 9.32 -8.35 10.80
CA TRP A 208 9.17 -9.53 9.93
C TRP A 208 7.90 -10.33 10.23
N LEU A 209 7.62 -10.66 11.50
CA LEU A 209 6.40 -11.38 11.89
C LEU A 209 5.13 -10.61 11.49
N THR A 210 5.12 -9.30 11.72
CA THR A 210 3.98 -8.43 11.39
C THR A 210 3.77 -8.41 9.88
N LEU A 211 4.83 -8.22 9.10
CA LEU A 211 4.74 -8.20 7.63
C LEU A 211 4.28 -9.55 7.07
N THR A 212 4.81 -10.67 7.59
CA THR A 212 4.39 -12.03 7.18
C THR A 212 2.93 -12.28 7.52
N ALA A 213 2.52 -12.03 8.76
CA ALA A 213 1.14 -12.23 9.20
C ALA A 213 0.16 -11.35 8.42
N ALA A 214 0.48 -10.07 8.25
CA ALA A 214 -0.32 -9.14 7.45
C ALA A 214 -0.45 -9.59 5.99
N THR A 215 0.64 -10.08 5.38
CA THR A 215 0.62 -10.58 4.00
C THR A 215 -0.25 -11.82 3.86
N LEU A 216 -0.20 -12.74 4.82
CA LEU A 216 -1.10 -13.90 4.86
C LEU A 216 -2.57 -13.49 5.01
N VAL A 217 -2.87 -12.56 5.91
CA VAL A 217 -4.23 -12.02 6.08
C VAL A 217 -4.73 -11.37 4.78
N MET A 218 -3.92 -10.53 4.13
CA MET A 218 -4.29 -9.92 2.85
C MET A 218 -4.49 -10.95 1.75
N LEU A 219 -3.70 -12.02 1.71
CA LEU A 219 -3.87 -13.08 0.72
C LEU A 219 -5.19 -13.84 0.91
N LEU A 220 -5.48 -14.25 2.15
CA LEU A 220 -6.72 -14.96 2.50
C LEU A 220 -7.97 -14.10 2.31
N LEU A 221 -7.89 -12.82 2.68
CA LEU A 221 -9.02 -11.90 2.56
C LEU A 221 -9.20 -11.33 1.16
N ARG A 222 -8.31 -11.60 0.21
CA ARG A 222 -8.38 -10.99 -1.12
C ARG A 222 -9.69 -11.32 -1.84
N ASN A 223 -10.10 -12.59 -1.84
CA ASN A 223 -11.33 -13.04 -2.47
C ASN A 223 -12.59 -12.34 -1.89
N PRO A 224 -12.85 -12.38 -0.57
CA PRO A 224 -13.99 -11.68 -0.01
C PRO A 224 -13.86 -10.16 -0.08
N TYR A 225 -12.64 -9.61 -0.12
CA TYR A 225 -12.40 -8.17 -0.28
C TYR A 225 -12.83 -7.67 -1.65
N THR A 226 -12.52 -8.40 -2.73
CA THR A 226 -12.90 -8.04 -4.09
C THR A 226 -14.28 -8.55 -4.52
N GLY A 227 -14.93 -9.36 -3.69
CA GLY A 227 -16.19 -10.03 -3.99
C GLY A 227 -17.28 -9.76 -2.95
N SER A 228 -17.64 -10.81 -2.21
CA SER A 228 -18.85 -10.86 -1.37
C SER A 228 -18.85 -10.01 -0.11
N GLY A 229 -17.68 -9.58 0.37
CA GLY A 229 -17.53 -8.94 1.67
C GLY A 229 -17.75 -9.87 2.87
N LYS A 230 -17.79 -11.20 2.69
CA LYS A 230 -18.02 -12.18 3.76
C LYS A 230 -16.74 -12.90 4.17
N PHE A 231 -16.41 -12.90 5.47
CA PHE A 231 -15.22 -13.59 5.98
C PHE A 231 -15.19 -15.10 5.69
N ALA A 232 -16.34 -15.76 5.54
CA ALA A 232 -16.41 -17.19 5.23
C ALA A 232 -15.70 -17.54 3.91
N ASP A 233 -15.74 -16.63 2.93
CA ASP A 233 -15.18 -16.87 1.59
C ASP A 233 -13.65 -16.72 1.56
N ALA A 234 -13.02 -16.38 2.69
CA ALA A 234 -11.57 -16.42 2.86
C ALA A 234 -11.01 -17.86 2.87
N PHE A 235 -11.88 -18.85 3.11
CA PHE A 235 -11.52 -20.27 3.13
C PHE A 235 -12.04 -21.02 1.91
N ASP A 236 -12.64 -20.32 0.94
CA ASP A 236 -12.99 -20.90 -0.34
C ASP A 236 -11.72 -21.15 -1.18
N LEU A 237 -11.42 -22.41 -1.45
CA LEU A 237 -10.25 -22.81 -2.20
C LEU A 237 -10.33 -22.40 -3.68
N ALA A 238 -11.52 -22.40 -4.26
CA ALA A 238 -11.71 -21.97 -5.65
C ALA A 238 -11.45 -20.47 -5.79
N GLY A 239 -12.02 -19.67 -4.88
CA GLY A 239 -11.75 -18.24 -4.78
C GLY A 239 -10.29 -17.91 -4.44
N LEU A 240 -9.61 -18.73 -3.63
CA LEU A 240 -8.19 -18.53 -3.38
C LEU A 240 -7.35 -18.84 -4.63
N GLN A 241 -7.69 -19.87 -5.39
CA GLN A 241 -7.02 -20.18 -6.65
C GLN A 241 -7.17 -19.04 -7.66
N SER A 242 -8.38 -18.50 -7.82
CA SER A 242 -8.61 -17.37 -8.72
C SER A 242 -7.80 -16.14 -8.30
N VAL A 243 -7.64 -15.88 -7.00
CA VAL A 243 -6.77 -14.82 -6.49
C VAL A 243 -5.31 -15.04 -6.90
N LEU A 244 -4.79 -16.27 -6.83
CA LEU A 244 -3.39 -16.56 -7.18
C LEU A 244 -3.09 -16.30 -8.66
N ASP A 245 -4.08 -16.45 -9.53
CA ASP A 245 -3.97 -16.15 -10.96
C ASP A 245 -4.00 -14.64 -11.27
N THR A 246 -4.30 -13.80 -10.26
CA THR A 246 -4.25 -12.33 -10.40
C THR A 246 -2.87 -11.75 -10.11
N LYS A 247 -2.55 -10.60 -10.71
CA LYS A 247 -1.32 -9.85 -10.41
C LYS A 247 -1.14 -9.56 -8.90
N PRO A 248 -2.17 -9.09 -8.16
CA PRO A 248 -2.01 -8.81 -6.73
C PRO A 248 -1.81 -10.07 -5.88
N GLY A 249 -2.46 -11.19 -6.25
CA GLY A 249 -2.22 -12.48 -5.60
C GLY A 249 -0.79 -12.97 -5.82
N ALA A 250 -0.30 -12.95 -7.06
CA ALA A 250 1.07 -13.29 -7.40
C ALA A 250 2.10 -12.43 -6.64
N ALA A 251 1.83 -11.13 -6.47
CA ALA A 251 2.69 -10.23 -5.71
C ALA A 251 2.71 -10.57 -4.20
N LEU A 252 1.57 -10.90 -3.60
CA LEU A 252 1.48 -11.32 -2.19
C LEU A 252 2.24 -12.64 -1.95
N VAL A 253 2.10 -13.62 -2.85
CA VAL A 253 2.85 -14.88 -2.79
C VAL A 253 4.35 -14.64 -2.95
N SER A 254 4.75 -13.83 -3.93
CA SER A 254 6.15 -13.45 -4.15
C SER A 254 6.74 -12.81 -2.89
N ARG A 255 5.97 -11.93 -2.23
CA ARG A 255 6.36 -11.32 -0.95
C ARG A 255 6.56 -12.37 0.14
N LEU A 256 5.69 -13.37 0.27
CA LEU A 256 5.85 -14.46 1.25
C LEU A 256 7.14 -15.27 1.00
N LEU A 257 7.45 -15.58 -0.26
CA LEU A 257 8.69 -16.28 -0.62
C LEU A 257 9.93 -15.44 -0.25
N LEU A 258 9.90 -14.14 -0.56
CA LEU A 258 10.97 -13.20 -0.20
C LEU A 258 11.09 -13.02 1.31
N LEU A 259 10.00 -13.09 2.08
CA LEU A 259 10.02 -13.08 3.54
C LEU A 259 10.64 -14.36 4.11
N GLY A 260 10.47 -15.50 3.44
CA GLY A 260 11.22 -16.73 3.72
C GLY A 260 12.73 -16.51 3.57
N ALA A 261 13.16 -15.89 2.47
CA ALA A 261 14.56 -15.51 2.27
C ALA A 261 15.03 -14.50 3.34
N ALA A 262 14.21 -13.48 3.65
CA ALA A 262 14.53 -12.48 4.68
C ALA A 262 14.75 -13.11 6.06
N ALA A 263 14.01 -14.17 6.41
CA ALA A 263 14.21 -14.91 7.67
C ALA A 263 15.64 -15.48 7.78
N LEU A 264 16.21 -15.97 6.67
CA LEU A 264 17.60 -16.44 6.62
C LEU A 264 18.58 -15.28 6.90
N PHE A 265 18.36 -14.12 6.29
CA PHE A 265 19.19 -12.93 6.54
C PHE A 265 19.08 -12.45 7.98
N ILE A 266 17.90 -12.46 8.60
CA ILE A 266 17.71 -12.13 10.02
C ILE A 266 18.48 -13.11 10.92
N ALA A 267 18.38 -14.42 10.64
CA ALA A 267 19.08 -15.45 11.38
C ALA A 267 20.61 -15.28 11.29
N VAL A 268 21.12 -14.93 10.11
CA VAL A 268 22.54 -14.62 9.92
C VAL A 268 22.93 -13.33 10.65
N LEU A 269 22.16 -12.25 10.50
CA LEU A 269 22.44 -10.93 11.10
C LEU A 269 22.49 -10.96 12.64
N PHE A 270 21.54 -11.63 13.28
CA PHE A 270 21.45 -11.70 14.75
C PHE A 270 22.03 -12.99 15.35
N GLY A 271 22.51 -13.91 14.50
CA GLY A 271 23.10 -15.18 14.90
C GLY A 271 24.60 -15.22 14.59
N THR A 272 24.94 -15.62 13.37
CA THR A 272 26.33 -15.82 12.96
C THR A 272 27.11 -14.50 12.96
N TYR A 273 26.56 -13.42 12.41
CA TYR A 273 27.20 -12.11 12.38
C TYR A 273 27.45 -11.54 13.78
N ALA A 274 26.48 -11.68 14.68
CA ALA A 274 26.57 -11.19 16.05
C ALA A 274 27.67 -11.89 16.88
N ARG A 275 28.03 -13.13 16.52
CA ARG A 275 29.01 -13.96 17.24
C ARG A 275 30.44 -13.92 16.66
N ARG A 276 30.66 -13.22 15.54
CA ARG A 276 31.98 -13.18 14.88
C ARG A 276 32.90 -12.13 15.51
N GLU A 277 34.09 -12.59 15.89
CA GLU A 277 35.17 -11.77 16.46
C GLU A 277 36.22 -11.36 15.41
N ASP A 278 36.41 -12.14 14.33
CA ASP A 278 37.34 -11.80 13.25
C ASP A 278 36.80 -10.65 12.39
N GLU A 279 37.55 -9.55 12.33
CA GLU A 279 37.21 -8.33 11.59
C GLU A 279 37.15 -8.52 10.06
N ARG A 280 37.93 -9.43 9.48
CA ARG A 280 37.93 -9.68 8.03
C ARG A 280 36.66 -10.44 7.64
N GLU A 281 36.38 -11.54 8.32
CA GLU A 281 35.16 -12.32 8.09
C GLU A 281 33.90 -11.48 8.34
N LYS A 282 33.93 -10.60 9.35
CA LYS A 282 32.81 -9.70 9.67
C LYS A 282 32.57 -8.66 8.58
N LYS A 283 33.62 -8.17 7.91
CA LYS A 283 33.49 -7.27 6.75
C LYS A 283 32.87 -7.99 5.56
N ASP A 284 33.35 -9.19 5.24
CA ASP A 284 32.83 -10.00 4.12
C ASP A 284 31.35 -10.35 4.35
N LEU A 285 31.00 -10.73 5.59
CA LEU A 285 29.62 -11.02 5.96
C LEU A 285 28.75 -9.76 5.96
N THR A 286 29.28 -8.61 6.37
CA THR A 286 28.55 -7.34 6.26
C THR A 286 28.26 -7.02 4.79
N PHE A 287 29.23 -7.20 3.89
CA PHE A 287 29.05 -6.97 2.46
C PHE A 287 27.99 -7.91 1.88
N GLY A 288 28.07 -9.21 2.18
CA GLY A 288 27.07 -10.20 1.75
C GLY A 288 25.67 -9.91 2.28
N LEU A 289 25.54 -9.54 3.56
CA LEU A 289 24.27 -9.14 4.17
C LEU A 289 23.72 -7.84 3.57
N ALA A 290 24.59 -6.86 3.27
CA ALA A 290 24.16 -5.59 2.68
C ALA A 290 23.69 -5.77 1.22
N VAL A 291 24.45 -6.50 0.40
CA VAL A 291 24.09 -6.75 -1.00
C VAL A 291 22.88 -7.68 -1.09
N GLY A 292 22.95 -8.85 -0.46
CA GLY A 292 21.87 -9.84 -0.50
C GLY A 292 20.59 -9.33 0.18
N GLY A 293 20.73 -8.68 1.34
CA GLY A 293 19.61 -8.06 2.03
C GLY A 293 19.02 -6.89 1.26
N GLY A 294 19.85 -6.11 0.55
CA GLY A 294 19.39 -5.05 -0.35
C GLY A 294 18.56 -5.59 -1.52
N VAL A 295 18.99 -6.71 -2.14
CA VAL A 295 18.23 -7.39 -3.19
C VAL A 295 16.89 -7.90 -2.67
N VAL A 296 16.87 -8.55 -1.51
CA VAL A 296 15.61 -9.03 -0.89
C VAL A 296 14.68 -7.87 -0.53
N ALA A 297 15.21 -6.80 0.08
CA ALA A 297 14.42 -5.61 0.41
C ALA A 297 13.83 -4.94 -0.85
N THR A 298 14.61 -4.85 -1.92
CA THR A 298 14.19 -4.35 -3.23
C THR A 298 13.09 -5.22 -3.82
N GLY A 299 13.24 -6.55 -3.77
CA GLY A 299 12.20 -7.48 -4.23
C GLY A 299 10.90 -7.36 -3.43
N ILE A 300 10.99 -7.21 -2.10
CA ILE A 300 9.81 -7.01 -1.25
C ILE A 300 9.13 -5.69 -1.60
N ALA A 301 9.88 -4.59 -1.74
CA ALA A 301 9.34 -3.30 -2.18
C ALA A 301 8.68 -3.39 -3.56
N ALA A 302 9.30 -4.10 -4.51
CA ALA A 302 8.77 -4.30 -5.85
C ALA A 302 7.41 -5.01 -5.86
N THR A 303 7.09 -5.81 -4.84
CA THR A 303 5.75 -6.44 -4.76
C THR A 303 4.62 -5.43 -4.62
N TRP A 304 4.85 -4.28 -3.96
CA TRP A 304 3.89 -3.16 -3.96
C TRP A 304 3.89 -2.44 -5.30
N ALA A 305 5.06 -2.06 -5.82
CA ALA A 305 5.17 -1.36 -7.09
C ALA A 305 4.51 -2.12 -8.27
N MET A 306 4.54 -3.46 -8.25
CA MET A 306 3.85 -4.31 -9.25
C MET A 306 2.32 -4.29 -9.12
N SER A 307 1.80 -4.07 -7.92
CA SER A 307 0.37 -4.14 -7.60
C SER A 307 -0.30 -2.77 -7.44
N GLU A 308 0.44 -1.68 -7.68
CA GLU A 308 -0.04 -0.31 -7.52
C GLU A 308 0.13 0.51 -8.82
N HIS A 309 -0.25 1.79 -8.82
CA HIS A 309 -0.20 2.67 -9.99
C HIS A 309 1.17 2.79 -10.67
N ALA A 310 2.25 2.39 -9.99
CA ALA A 310 3.59 2.38 -10.57
C ALA A 310 3.70 1.39 -11.76
N SER A 311 2.91 0.31 -11.79
CA SER A 311 2.98 -0.73 -12.84
C SER A 311 2.11 -0.47 -14.07
N THR A 312 1.34 0.62 -14.09
CA THR A 312 0.38 0.95 -15.15
C THR A 312 0.49 2.42 -15.56
N GLY A 313 0.04 2.78 -16.76
CA GLY A 313 0.04 4.18 -17.24
C GLY A 313 1.39 4.68 -17.79
N ILE A 314 1.54 6.01 -17.87
CA ILE A 314 2.66 6.68 -18.52
C ILE A 314 3.99 6.28 -17.86
N GLN A 315 5.01 5.90 -18.63
CA GLN A 315 6.37 5.60 -18.11
C GLN A 315 6.41 4.56 -16.98
N ALA A 316 5.56 3.52 -17.02
CA ALA A 316 5.53 2.46 -16.00
C ALA A 316 6.92 1.83 -15.72
N SER A 317 7.77 1.72 -16.75
CA SER A 317 9.15 1.21 -16.64
C SER A 317 10.06 2.07 -15.76
N ILE A 318 9.79 3.37 -15.63
CA ILE A 318 10.52 4.30 -14.75
C ILE A 318 9.81 4.42 -13.40
N ALA A 319 8.48 4.46 -13.41
CA ALA A 319 7.67 4.62 -12.21
C ALA A 319 7.85 3.47 -11.22
N MET A 320 7.94 2.22 -11.68
CA MET A 320 8.21 1.07 -10.82
C MET A 320 9.53 1.19 -10.04
N PRO A 321 10.71 1.40 -10.68
CA PRO A 321 11.95 1.64 -9.95
C PRO A 321 11.90 2.85 -9.01
N VAL A 322 11.24 3.93 -9.42
CA VAL A 322 11.08 5.13 -8.59
C VAL A 322 10.28 4.83 -7.32
N ASP A 323 9.19 4.07 -7.44
CA ASP A 323 8.36 3.66 -6.32
C ASP A 323 9.10 2.74 -5.35
N VAL A 324 9.87 1.79 -5.89
CA VAL A 324 10.75 0.93 -5.09
C VAL A 324 11.78 1.75 -4.31
N LEU A 325 12.41 2.74 -4.95
CA LEU A 325 13.34 3.65 -4.28
C LEU A 325 12.64 4.49 -3.21
N HIS A 326 11.41 4.94 -3.47
CA HIS A 326 10.58 5.67 -2.51
C HIS A 326 10.34 4.81 -1.25
N LEU A 327 9.85 3.58 -1.41
CA LEU A 327 9.59 2.65 -0.30
C LEU A 327 10.85 2.30 0.50
N LEU A 328 11.98 2.06 -0.18
CA LEU A 328 13.26 1.82 0.48
C LEU A 328 13.73 3.05 1.28
N ALA A 329 13.53 4.26 0.75
CA ALA A 329 13.84 5.50 1.45
C ALA A 329 12.94 5.70 2.68
N VAL A 330 11.63 5.43 2.57
CA VAL A 330 10.70 5.44 3.72
C VAL A 330 11.18 4.46 4.79
N ALA A 331 11.51 3.22 4.42
CA ALA A 331 11.96 2.20 5.36
C ALA A 331 13.27 2.60 6.04
N ALA A 332 14.28 3.05 5.28
CA ALA A 332 15.56 3.48 5.82
C ALA A 332 15.40 4.66 6.80
N TRP A 333 14.55 5.63 6.48
CA TRP A 333 14.31 6.80 7.32
C TRP A 333 13.49 6.46 8.58
N LEU A 334 12.25 5.99 8.42
CA LEU A 334 11.34 5.75 9.55
C LEU A 334 11.76 4.54 10.39
N GLY A 335 12.24 3.47 9.75
CA GLY A 335 12.69 2.28 10.45
C GLY A 335 14.01 2.51 11.17
N GLY A 336 14.91 3.29 10.55
CA GLY A 336 16.13 3.73 11.22
C GLY A 336 15.83 4.67 12.41
N LEU A 337 14.84 5.55 12.29
CA LEU A 337 14.39 6.40 13.40
C LEU A 337 13.82 5.56 14.56
N ALA A 338 12.93 4.61 14.26
CA ALA A 338 12.40 3.68 15.26
C ALA A 338 13.52 2.90 15.96
N SER A 339 14.51 2.45 15.19
CA SER A 339 15.67 1.71 15.70
C SER A 339 16.56 2.58 16.58
N LEU A 340 16.82 3.82 16.17
CA LEU A 340 17.57 4.79 16.96
C LEU A 340 16.86 5.08 18.28
N LEU A 341 15.55 5.30 18.26
CA LEU A 341 14.77 5.51 19.48
C LEU A 341 14.87 4.31 20.41
N VAL A 342 14.61 3.10 19.92
CA VAL A 342 14.73 1.89 20.74
C VAL A 342 16.15 1.72 21.28
N ALA A 343 17.19 2.01 20.49
CA ALA A 343 18.57 1.96 20.95
C ALA A 343 18.83 2.97 22.07
N LEU A 344 18.44 4.24 21.90
CA LEU A 344 18.61 5.29 22.90
C LEU A 344 17.89 4.97 24.23
N TYR A 345 16.71 4.34 24.18
CA TYR A 345 15.93 4.03 25.38
C TYR A 345 16.27 2.70 26.04
N ARG A 346 16.71 1.70 25.27
CA ARG A 346 16.89 0.33 25.76
C ARG A 346 18.35 -0.13 25.79
N THR A 347 19.27 0.65 25.20
CA THR A 347 20.68 0.29 25.10
C THR A 347 21.57 1.53 25.30
N PRO A 348 21.95 1.85 26.55
CA PRO A 348 22.64 3.11 26.89
C PRO A 348 24.03 3.29 26.26
N ASP A 349 24.58 2.28 25.59
CA ASP A 349 25.92 2.30 24.97
C ASP A 349 25.94 2.78 23.51
N ILE A 350 24.83 3.29 22.97
CA ILE A 350 24.82 3.81 21.59
C ILE A 350 25.68 5.08 21.48
N GLY A 351 26.81 4.97 20.78
CA GLY A 351 27.73 6.08 20.59
C GLY A 351 27.24 7.14 19.60
N SER A 352 27.73 8.38 19.74
CA SER A 352 27.38 9.52 18.86
C SER A 352 27.69 9.28 17.38
N ALA A 353 28.61 8.37 17.06
CA ALA A 353 28.90 7.98 15.68
C ALA A 353 27.71 7.30 14.98
N ALA A 354 26.92 6.49 15.70
CA ALA A 354 25.73 5.85 15.15
C ALA A 354 24.66 6.89 14.80
N VAL A 355 24.46 7.88 15.68
CA VAL A 355 23.56 9.01 15.46
C VAL A 355 23.97 9.79 14.21
N ARG A 356 25.24 10.19 14.09
CA ARG A 356 25.74 10.92 12.91
C ARG A 356 25.55 10.16 11.60
N ARG A 357 25.83 8.86 11.59
CA ARG A 357 25.62 8.00 10.41
C ARG A 357 24.14 7.94 10.04
N PHE A 358 23.27 7.75 11.05
CA PHE A 358 21.83 7.75 10.81
C PHE A 358 21.34 9.10 10.30
N SER A 359 21.83 10.23 10.83
CA SER A 359 21.46 11.56 10.31
C SER A 359 21.80 11.71 8.83
N ALA A 360 22.95 11.21 8.38
CA ALA A 360 23.32 11.23 6.97
C ALA A 360 22.40 10.33 6.11
N VAL A 361 22.09 9.12 6.60
CA VAL A 361 21.13 8.22 5.93
C VAL A 361 19.75 8.86 5.85
N ALA A 362 19.25 9.40 6.95
CA ALA A 362 17.97 10.08 7.04
C ALA A 362 17.87 11.26 6.08
N PHE A 363 18.91 12.10 6.00
CA PHE A 363 18.95 13.21 5.05
C PHE A 363 18.90 12.72 3.60
N GLY A 364 19.71 11.71 3.24
CA GLY A 364 19.68 11.11 1.91
C GLY A 364 18.32 10.50 1.56
N SER A 365 17.69 9.80 2.51
CA SER A 365 16.34 9.25 2.35
C SER A 365 15.31 10.35 2.11
N VAL A 366 15.33 11.45 2.88
CA VAL A 366 14.40 12.57 2.68
C VAL A 366 14.56 13.22 1.31
N VAL A 367 15.80 13.39 0.82
CA VAL A 367 16.05 13.91 -0.54
C VAL A 367 15.47 12.97 -1.60
N VAL A 368 15.65 11.66 -1.45
CA VAL A 368 15.06 10.66 -2.35
C VAL A 368 13.53 10.73 -2.29
N LEU A 369 12.93 10.81 -1.10
CA LEU A 369 11.48 10.92 -0.93
C LEU A 369 10.91 12.17 -1.60
N ALA A 370 11.56 13.32 -1.45
CA ALA A 370 11.15 14.55 -2.11
C ALA A 370 11.22 14.42 -3.64
N ALA A 371 12.33 13.93 -4.19
CA ALA A 371 12.51 13.77 -5.63
C ALA A 371 11.52 12.78 -6.25
N THR A 372 11.37 11.62 -5.61
CA THR A 372 10.46 10.56 -6.06
C THR A 372 8.99 10.95 -5.86
N GLY A 373 8.64 11.63 -4.76
CA GLY A 373 7.30 12.17 -4.53
C GLY A 373 6.90 13.21 -5.57
N ILE A 374 7.77 14.17 -5.88
CA ILE A 374 7.51 15.18 -6.93
C ILE A 374 7.29 14.50 -8.29
N TYR A 375 8.12 13.51 -8.64
CA TYR A 375 7.94 12.75 -9.88
C TYR A 375 6.59 12.02 -9.93
N GLN A 376 6.21 11.30 -8.85
CA GLN A 376 4.96 10.56 -8.80
C GLN A 376 3.75 11.51 -8.84
N SER A 377 3.79 12.63 -8.10
CA SER A 377 2.75 13.68 -8.14
C SER A 377 2.58 14.25 -9.55
N TRP A 378 3.67 14.62 -10.23
CA TRP A 378 3.61 15.09 -11.61
C TRP A 378 3.01 14.05 -12.55
N ARG A 379 3.48 12.80 -12.44
CA ARG A 379 3.05 11.69 -13.30
C ARG A 379 1.56 11.42 -13.15
N GLN A 380 1.03 11.51 -11.93
CA GLN A 380 -0.38 11.25 -11.65
C GLN A 380 -1.30 12.37 -12.13
N VAL A 381 -0.82 13.61 -12.15
CA VAL A 381 -1.57 14.78 -12.63
C VAL A 381 -1.41 14.99 -14.15
N GLY A 382 -0.41 14.37 -14.78
CA GLY A 382 -0.25 14.31 -16.24
C GLY A 382 0.29 15.58 -16.91
N SER A 383 0.36 16.71 -16.20
CA SER A 383 1.00 17.94 -16.71
C SER A 383 1.53 18.86 -15.59
N TRP A 384 2.61 19.61 -15.90
CA TRP A 384 3.20 20.59 -14.98
C TRP A 384 2.28 21.77 -14.67
N SER A 385 1.45 22.17 -15.64
CA SER A 385 0.44 23.21 -15.47
C SER A 385 -0.66 22.77 -14.52
N ALA A 386 -1.11 21.51 -14.58
CA ALA A 386 -2.09 21.00 -13.64
C ALA A 386 -1.49 20.78 -12.24
N LEU A 387 -0.20 20.43 -12.13
CA LEU A 387 0.48 20.28 -10.84
C LEU A 387 0.65 21.63 -10.10
N THR A 388 0.99 22.71 -10.80
CA THR A 388 1.22 24.03 -10.18
C THR A 388 0.00 24.94 -10.17
N GLY A 389 -0.90 24.74 -11.13
CA GLY A 389 -2.07 25.60 -11.39
C GLY A 389 -3.38 25.11 -10.81
N THR A 390 -3.47 23.86 -10.31
CA THR A 390 -4.69 23.36 -9.66
C THR A 390 -4.52 23.26 -8.14
N ARG A 391 -5.61 23.45 -7.40
CA ARG A 391 -5.62 23.27 -5.94
C ARG A 391 -5.26 21.84 -5.54
N TYR A 392 -5.60 20.86 -6.37
CA TYR A 392 -5.23 19.45 -6.18
C TYR A 392 -3.72 19.25 -6.35
N GLY A 393 -3.12 19.79 -7.41
CA GLY A 393 -1.67 19.75 -7.63
C GLY A 393 -0.87 20.48 -6.55
N GLN A 394 -1.38 21.59 -6.02
CA GLN A 394 -0.76 22.33 -4.91
C GLN A 394 -0.83 21.60 -3.57
N LEU A 395 -1.78 20.69 -3.37
CA LEU A 395 -1.84 19.82 -2.18
C LEU A 395 -0.87 18.63 -2.28
N LEU A 396 -0.42 18.30 -3.50
CA LEU A 396 0.49 17.19 -3.80
C LEU A 396 1.98 17.59 -3.74
N ILE A 397 2.28 18.89 -3.66
CA ILE A 397 3.61 19.48 -3.45
C ILE A 397 3.70 19.91 -1.99
#